data_AF-A0A8H5CR87-F1
#
_entry.id   AF-A0A8H5CR87-F1
#
_cell.length_a   1.000
_cell.length_b   1.000
_cell.length_c   1.000
_cell.angle_alpha   90.00
_cell.angle_beta   90.00
_cell.angle_gamma   90.00
#
_symmetry.space_group_name_H-M   'P 1'
#
loop_
_entity.id
_entity.type
_entity.pdbx_description
1 polymer ?
#
loop_
_entity_poly.entity_id
_entity_poly.type
_entity_poly.pdbx_seq_one_letter_code
_entity_poly.pdbx_strand_id
1 'polypeptide(L)'
;MIQWWKEEKPISKIAKLAGCTERTVYALLSLYRTTGEVINLSALPYSHPRLLTLEDRAYIQGILDANPALYLDEIQDKLWDDREVDVSLATLSRALMQMAVTNKKISNQAAQHNALLEATWIGEFGSIPKEYIVWLDESGVDTGDHMQVNGWAPLGHACRRRAIFTLRRQRYSILPALTCDGIMAKRVQRAEQGLRPTGCRCCFADSEMNCIRGKYLLKGTDIYK
;
A
#
# COMPACT_ATOMS: atom_id res chain seq x y z
N MET A 1 -17.94 -47.43 17.91
CA MET A 1 -19.41 -47.61 17.81
C MET A 1 -19.84 -48.47 16.62
N ILE A 2 -19.62 -48.07 15.35
CA ILE A 2 -20.06 -48.90 14.19
C ILE A 2 -19.45 -50.31 14.20
N GLN A 3 -18.17 -50.42 14.53
CA GLN A 3 -17.48 -51.72 14.59
C GLN A 3 -18.14 -52.67 15.60
N TRP A 4 -18.55 -52.17 16.77
CA TRP A 4 -19.28 -52.96 17.77
C TRP A 4 -20.69 -53.35 17.32
N TRP A 5 -21.32 -52.56 16.45
CA TRP A 5 -22.58 -52.92 15.82
C TRP A 5 -22.40 -54.01 14.76
N LYS A 6 -21.32 -53.96 13.97
CA LYS A 6 -20.95 -55.03 13.02
C LYS A 6 -20.62 -56.36 13.72
N GLU A 7 -20.13 -56.29 14.96
CA GLU A 7 -19.91 -57.45 15.85
C GLU A 7 -21.19 -57.92 16.58
N GLU A 8 -22.38 -57.45 16.19
CA GLU A 8 -23.69 -57.81 16.75
C GLU A 8 -23.86 -57.59 18.27
N LYS A 9 -23.12 -56.65 18.86
CA LYS A 9 -23.28 -56.33 20.29
C LYS A 9 -24.62 -55.62 20.55
N PRO A 10 -25.29 -55.90 21.69
CA PRO A 10 -26.54 -55.24 22.03
C PRO A 10 -26.32 -53.73 22.23
N ILE A 11 -27.29 -52.93 21.80
CA ILE A 11 -27.20 -51.46 21.76
C ILE A 11 -26.93 -50.86 23.15
N SER A 12 -27.51 -51.43 24.20
CA SER A 12 -27.26 -51.02 25.59
C SER A 12 -25.79 -51.20 26.00
N LYS A 13 -25.13 -52.26 25.51
CA LYS A 13 -23.69 -52.50 25.75
C LYS A 13 -22.83 -51.54 24.94
N ILE A 14 -23.22 -51.22 23.71
CA ILE A 14 -22.56 -50.20 22.88
C ILE A 14 -22.64 -48.82 23.54
N ALA A 15 -23.80 -48.44 24.06
CA ALA A 15 -24.02 -47.18 24.77
C ALA A 15 -23.14 -47.06 26.02
N LYS A 16 -23.09 -48.12 26.84
CA LYS A 16 -22.21 -48.18 28.02
C LYS A 16 -20.72 -48.12 27.67
N LEU A 17 -20.29 -48.84 26.63
CA LEU A 17 -18.90 -48.83 26.17
C LEU A 17 -18.49 -47.47 25.56
N ALA A 18 -19.42 -46.78 24.91
CA ALA A 18 -19.18 -45.47 24.30
C ALA A 18 -19.33 -44.30 25.30
N GLY A 19 -19.92 -44.53 26.47
CA GLY A 19 -20.27 -43.46 27.42
C GLY A 19 -21.35 -42.52 26.88
N CYS A 20 -22.20 -42.98 25.96
CA CYS A 20 -23.24 -42.17 25.31
C CYS A 20 -24.64 -42.73 25.61
N THR A 21 -25.69 -41.95 25.36
CA THR A 21 -27.07 -42.43 25.54
C THR A 21 -27.47 -43.38 24.42
N GLU A 22 -28.37 -44.33 24.69
CA GLU A 22 -28.88 -45.24 23.65
C GLU A 22 -29.48 -44.47 22.46
N ARG A 23 -30.12 -43.32 22.72
CA ARG A 23 -30.67 -42.42 21.69
C ARG A 23 -29.60 -41.93 20.71
N THR A 24 -28.42 -41.55 21.19
CA THR A 24 -27.30 -41.15 20.32
C THR A 24 -26.77 -42.33 19.49
N VAL A 25 -26.76 -43.54 20.04
CA VAL A 25 -26.38 -44.75 19.28
C VAL A 25 -27.39 -45.02 18.16
N TYR A 26 -28.69 -44.92 18.44
CA TYR A 26 -29.73 -45.06 17.41
C TYR A 26 -29.63 -43.98 16.32
N ALA A 27 -29.40 -42.71 16.71
CA ALA A 27 -29.25 -41.61 15.77
C ALA A 27 -28.05 -41.81 14.84
N LEU A 28 -26.89 -42.21 15.38
CA LEU A 28 -25.68 -42.50 14.60
C LEU A 28 -25.84 -43.71 13.68
N LEU A 29 -26.51 -44.77 14.14
CA LEU A 29 -26.81 -45.94 13.30
C LEU A 29 -27.80 -45.61 12.18
N SER A 30 -28.82 -44.77 12.47
CA SER A 30 -29.76 -44.29 11.45
C SER A 30 -29.07 -43.43 10.41
N LEU A 31 -28.11 -42.59 10.83
CA LEU A 31 -27.28 -41.80 9.92
C LEU A 31 -26.43 -42.72 9.03
N TYR A 32 -25.68 -43.64 9.64
CA TYR A 32 -24.81 -44.57 8.94
C TYR A 32 -25.55 -45.45 7.92
N ARG A 33 -26.79 -45.86 8.22
CA ARG A 33 -27.64 -46.60 7.28
C ARG A 33 -28.06 -45.78 6.05
N THR A 34 -28.20 -44.46 6.23
CA THR A 34 -28.69 -43.57 5.17
C THR A 34 -27.55 -43.02 4.32
N THR A 35 -26.44 -42.61 4.94
CA THR A 35 -25.34 -41.90 4.27
C THR A 35 -24.07 -42.74 4.11
N GLY A 36 -23.95 -43.88 4.81
CA GLY A 36 -22.71 -44.67 4.85
C GLY A 36 -21.60 -44.04 5.70
N GLU A 37 -21.82 -42.84 6.25
CA GLU A 37 -20.87 -42.08 7.05
C GLU A 37 -21.46 -41.74 8.43
N VAL A 38 -20.58 -41.54 9.41
CA VAL A 38 -20.97 -41.14 10.78
C VAL A 38 -21.12 -39.63 10.90
N ILE A 39 -20.60 -38.89 9.91
CA ILE A 39 -20.59 -37.43 9.90
C ILE A 39 -21.86 -36.97 9.21
N ASN A 40 -22.69 -36.20 9.92
CA ASN A 40 -23.84 -35.55 9.31
C ASN A 40 -23.37 -34.25 8.64
N LEU A 41 -22.96 -34.36 7.37
CA LEU A 41 -22.55 -33.20 6.55
C LEU A 41 -23.65 -32.12 6.49
N SER A 42 -24.91 -32.52 6.56
CA SER A 42 -26.07 -31.62 6.53
C SER A 42 -26.35 -30.91 7.86
N ALA A 43 -25.77 -31.40 8.96
CA ALA A 43 -25.82 -30.75 10.28
C ALA A 43 -24.58 -29.89 10.56
N LEU A 44 -23.66 -29.76 9.59
CA LEU A 44 -22.62 -28.76 9.68
C LEU A 44 -23.29 -27.38 9.73
N PRO A 45 -22.86 -26.49 10.64
CA PRO A 45 -23.41 -25.14 10.69
C PRO A 45 -23.21 -24.49 9.33
N TYR A 46 -24.32 -24.12 8.69
CA TYR A 46 -24.29 -23.38 7.44
C TYR A 46 -23.56 -22.06 7.70
N SER A 47 -22.46 -21.80 6.99
CA SER A 47 -21.87 -20.48 7.02
C SER A 47 -22.83 -19.49 6.36
N HIS A 48 -23.12 -18.38 7.01
CA HIS A 48 -23.84 -17.29 6.32
C HIS A 48 -23.06 -16.89 5.07
N PRO A 49 -23.74 -16.72 3.92
CA PRO A 49 -23.09 -16.25 2.70
C PRO A 49 -22.40 -14.93 3.00
N ARG A 50 -21.15 -14.81 2.54
CA ARG A 50 -20.36 -13.60 2.77
C ARG A 50 -20.91 -12.49 1.88
N LEU A 51 -21.06 -11.30 2.44
CA LEU A 51 -21.52 -10.11 1.70
C LEU A 51 -20.57 -9.77 0.53
N LEU A 52 -19.27 -9.98 0.72
CA LEU A 52 -18.25 -9.80 -0.32
C LEU A 52 -18.02 -11.11 -1.06
N THR A 53 -18.31 -11.09 -2.37
CA THR A 53 -18.05 -12.20 -3.28
C THR A 53 -16.55 -12.37 -3.53
N LEU A 54 -16.17 -13.46 -4.23
CA LEU A 54 -14.78 -13.67 -4.63
C LEU A 54 -14.29 -12.58 -5.58
N GLU A 55 -15.17 -12.10 -6.47
CA GLU A 55 -14.84 -11.06 -7.44
C GLU A 55 -14.58 -9.71 -6.75
N ASP A 56 -15.36 -9.39 -5.72
CA ASP A 56 -15.18 -8.13 -4.96
C ASP A 56 -13.83 -8.14 -4.23
N ARG A 57 -13.43 -9.30 -3.71
CA ARG A 57 -12.10 -9.48 -3.10
C ARG A 57 -10.98 -9.31 -4.12
N ALA A 58 -11.15 -9.85 -5.32
CA ALA A 58 -10.17 -9.68 -6.40
C ALA A 58 -10.06 -8.20 -6.82
N TYR A 59 -11.19 -7.49 -6.88
CA TYR A 59 -11.22 -6.05 -7.13
C TYR A 59 -10.51 -5.26 -6.04
N ILE A 60 -10.79 -5.54 -4.75
CA ILE A 60 -10.10 -4.91 -3.61
C ILE A 60 -8.59 -5.14 -3.70
N GLN A 61 -8.15 -6.35 -4.08
CA GLN A 61 -6.73 -6.62 -4.26
C GLN A 61 -6.14 -5.76 -5.39
N GLY A 62 -6.83 -5.66 -6.53
CA GLY A 62 -6.37 -4.86 -7.67
C GLY A 62 -6.23 -3.37 -7.36
N ILE A 63 -7.18 -2.77 -6.63
CA ILE A 63 -7.07 -1.35 -6.23
C ILE A 63 -5.93 -1.12 -5.23
N LEU A 64 -5.66 -2.07 -4.35
CA LEU A 64 -4.58 -1.98 -3.36
C LEU A 64 -3.20 -2.20 -4.01
N ASP A 65 -3.12 -3.06 -5.02
CA ASP A 65 -1.90 -3.25 -5.80
C ASP A 65 -1.55 -1.97 -6.60
N ALA A 66 -2.57 -1.25 -7.08
CA ALA A 66 -2.39 0.04 -7.77
C ALA A 66 -2.06 1.18 -6.79
N ASN A 67 -2.75 1.28 -5.66
CA ASN A 67 -2.48 2.26 -4.62
C ASN A 67 -2.66 1.63 -3.22
N PRO A 68 -1.57 1.24 -2.53
CA PRO A 68 -1.66 0.64 -1.21
C PRO A 68 -2.00 1.67 -0.12
N ALA A 69 -1.93 2.97 -0.42
CA ALA A 69 -2.17 4.06 0.52
C ALA A 69 -3.62 4.56 0.48
N LEU A 70 -4.59 3.68 0.21
CA LEU A 70 -6.01 4.03 0.28
C LEU A 70 -6.50 3.88 1.74
N TYR A 71 -7.39 4.77 2.16
CA TYR A 71 -8.12 4.63 3.41
C TYR A 71 -9.27 3.61 3.27
N LEU A 72 -9.83 3.16 4.40
CA LEU A 72 -10.91 2.15 4.38
C LEU A 72 -12.22 2.72 3.81
N ASP A 73 -12.51 3.98 4.11
CA ASP A 73 -13.63 4.73 3.52
C ASP A 73 -13.42 4.95 2.02
N GLU A 74 -12.22 5.30 1.57
CA GLU A 74 -11.93 5.39 0.12
C GLU A 74 -12.11 4.06 -0.62
N ILE A 75 -11.79 2.93 0.03
CA ILE A 75 -12.05 1.59 -0.53
C ILE A 75 -13.54 1.29 -0.55
N GLN A 76 -14.29 1.71 0.48
CA GLN A 76 -15.75 1.59 0.53
C GLN A 76 -16.40 2.39 -0.60
N ASP A 77 -15.99 3.65 -0.79
CA ASP A 77 -16.51 4.52 -1.85
C ASP A 77 -16.26 3.90 -3.23
N LYS A 78 -15.06 3.37 -3.47
CA LYS A 78 -14.74 2.68 -4.73
C LYS A 78 -15.56 1.41 -4.97
N LEU A 79 -15.84 0.65 -3.91
CA LEU A 79 -16.70 -0.54 -4.01
C LEU A 79 -18.15 -0.16 -4.32
N TRP A 80 -18.62 0.94 -3.75
CA TRP A 80 -19.92 1.49 -4.06
C TRP A 80 -19.99 1.99 -5.51
N ASP A 81 -19.01 2.76 -5.96
CA ASP A 81 -18.99 3.36 -7.29
C ASP A 81 -18.85 2.33 -8.42
N ASP A 82 -17.96 1.34 -8.26
CA ASP A 82 -17.64 0.39 -9.36
C ASP A 82 -18.49 -0.89 -9.31
N ARG A 83 -19.04 -1.26 -8.15
CA ARG A 83 -19.75 -2.54 -7.95
C ARG A 83 -21.11 -2.44 -7.27
N GLU A 84 -21.52 -1.24 -6.83
CA GLU A 84 -22.78 -1.00 -6.11
C GLU A 84 -22.91 -1.84 -4.81
N VAL A 85 -21.77 -2.19 -4.20
CA VAL A 85 -21.72 -2.99 -2.97
C VAL A 85 -21.50 -2.08 -1.77
N ASP A 86 -22.54 -1.89 -0.96
CA ASP A 86 -22.41 -1.20 0.34
C ASP A 86 -21.89 -2.17 1.41
N VAL A 87 -20.69 -1.89 1.92
CA VAL A 87 -20.04 -2.66 2.97
C VAL A 87 -19.62 -1.75 4.11
N SER A 88 -19.99 -2.12 5.34
CA SER A 88 -19.49 -1.39 6.51
C SER A 88 -17.96 -1.50 6.63
N LEU A 89 -17.32 -0.46 7.16
CA LEU A 89 -15.86 -0.42 7.40
C LEU A 89 -15.37 -1.63 8.22
N ALA A 90 -16.17 -2.11 9.18
CA ALA A 90 -15.86 -3.29 9.97
C ALA A 90 -15.84 -4.58 9.12
N THR A 91 -16.76 -4.69 8.15
CA THR A 91 -16.81 -5.83 7.22
C THR A 91 -15.61 -5.81 6.29
N LEU A 92 -15.25 -4.63 5.78
CA LEU A 92 -14.08 -4.44 4.93
C LEU A 92 -12.78 -4.77 5.68
N SER A 93 -12.62 -4.28 6.91
CA SER A 93 -11.46 -4.60 7.76
C SER A 93 -11.30 -6.11 7.99
N ARG A 94 -12.40 -6.80 8.32
CA ARG A 94 -12.41 -8.27 8.46
C ARG A 94 -12.08 -8.98 7.15
N ALA A 95 -12.57 -8.46 6.01
CA ALA A 95 -12.29 -9.02 4.69
C ALA A 95 -10.81 -8.92 4.34
N LEU A 96 -10.18 -7.76 4.57
CA LEU A 96 -8.74 -7.56 4.37
C LEU A 96 -7.90 -8.51 5.22
N MET A 97 -8.27 -8.67 6.50
CA MET A 97 -7.60 -9.63 7.39
C MET A 97 -7.73 -11.08 6.89
N GLN A 98 -8.90 -11.47 6.39
CA GLN A 98 -9.12 -12.80 5.79
C GLN A 98 -8.32 -13.00 4.49
N MET A 99 -8.03 -11.93 3.76
CA MET A 99 -7.18 -11.94 2.56
C MET A 99 -5.68 -11.89 2.91
N ALA A 100 -5.32 -11.94 4.20
CA ALA A 100 -3.96 -11.76 4.69
C ALA A 100 -3.32 -10.43 4.27
N VAL A 101 -4.13 -9.38 4.07
CA VAL A 101 -3.67 -8.01 3.82
C VAL A 101 -3.68 -7.25 5.13
N THR A 102 -2.56 -6.61 5.45
CA THR A 102 -2.33 -5.95 6.74
C THR A 102 -1.90 -4.52 6.54
N ASN A 103 -2.24 -3.66 7.51
CA ASN A 103 -1.85 -2.26 7.50
C ASN A 103 -0.42 -2.12 8.04
N LYS A 104 0.49 -1.58 7.21
CA LYS A 104 1.92 -1.45 7.51
C LYS A 104 2.40 -0.05 7.21
N LYS A 105 3.47 0.36 7.89
CA LYS A 105 4.13 1.64 7.61
C LYS A 105 4.63 1.68 6.16
N ILE A 106 4.30 2.75 5.45
CA ILE A 106 4.67 2.94 4.05
C ILE A 106 6.14 3.35 3.98
N SER A 107 6.91 2.64 3.16
CA SER A 107 8.20 3.10 2.68
C SER A 107 7.98 3.81 1.33
N ASN A 108 8.08 5.14 1.35
CA ASN A 108 7.98 5.93 0.13
C ASN A 108 9.32 5.90 -0.60
N GLN A 109 9.30 5.52 -1.87
CA GLN A 109 10.40 5.64 -2.80
C GLN A 109 10.07 6.74 -3.81
N ALA A 110 11.04 7.60 -4.12
CA ALA A 110 10.85 8.60 -5.17
C ALA A 110 10.54 7.87 -6.49
N ALA A 111 9.42 8.21 -7.13
CA ALA A 111 9.12 7.69 -8.46
C ALA A 111 10.18 8.07 -9.50
N GLN A 112 10.88 9.18 -9.27
CA GLN A 112 11.99 9.68 -10.10
C GLN A 112 13.31 8.92 -9.87
N HIS A 113 13.40 8.06 -8.85
CA HIS A 113 14.63 7.32 -8.55
C HIS A 113 15.02 6.39 -9.71
N ASN A 114 16.26 6.52 -10.17
CA ASN A 114 16.83 5.70 -11.26
C ASN A 114 18.21 5.19 -10.85
N ALA A 115 18.29 3.90 -10.54
CA ALA A 115 19.51 3.24 -10.08
C ALA A 115 20.68 3.32 -11.09
N LEU A 116 20.39 3.39 -12.40
CA LEU A 116 21.43 3.52 -13.41
C LEU A 116 22.08 4.90 -13.37
N LEU A 117 21.27 5.96 -13.28
CA LEU A 117 21.78 7.33 -13.17
C LEU A 117 22.57 7.53 -11.88
N GLU A 118 22.11 6.90 -10.78
CA GLU A 118 22.84 6.88 -9.50
C GLU A 118 24.22 6.22 -9.66
N ALA A 119 24.29 5.03 -10.27
CA ALA A 119 25.56 4.35 -10.50
C ALA A 119 26.52 5.14 -11.39
N THR A 120 26.01 5.75 -12.46
CA THR A 120 26.82 6.63 -13.34
C THR A 120 27.35 7.84 -12.58
N TRP A 121 26.51 8.48 -11.77
CA TRP A 121 26.93 9.64 -10.97
C TRP A 121 28.02 9.25 -9.96
N ILE A 122 27.86 8.12 -9.26
CA ILE A 122 28.88 7.60 -8.34
C ILE A 122 30.19 7.29 -9.08
N GLY A 123 30.11 6.72 -10.29
CA GLY A 123 31.30 6.45 -11.11
C GLY A 123 32.03 7.70 -11.59
N GLU A 124 31.28 8.74 -12.01
CA GLU A 124 31.85 10.00 -12.51
C GLU A 124 32.38 10.92 -11.40
N PHE A 125 31.66 11.03 -10.29
CA PHE A 125 31.92 12.04 -9.25
C PHE A 125 32.35 11.47 -7.91
N GLY A 126 32.30 10.15 -7.70
CA GLY A 126 32.60 9.52 -6.42
C GLY A 126 34.05 9.69 -5.94
N SER A 127 34.97 10.06 -6.82
CA SER A 127 36.36 10.39 -6.45
C SER A 127 36.54 11.81 -5.93
N ILE A 128 35.55 12.69 -6.10
CA ILE A 128 35.63 14.08 -5.64
C ILE A 128 35.36 14.09 -4.13
N PRO A 129 36.28 14.65 -3.30
CA PRO A 129 36.02 14.79 -1.87
C PRO A 129 34.79 15.66 -1.64
N LYS A 130 33.98 15.26 -0.67
CA LYS A 130 32.69 15.89 -0.36
C LYS A 130 32.82 17.38 0.01
N GLU A 131 34.00 17.80 0.48
CA GLU A 131 34.35 19.17 0.85
C GLU A 131 34.31 20.13 -0.36
N TYR A 132 34.44 19.61 -1.58
CA TYR A 132 34.40 20.40 -2.82
C TYR A 132 33.02 20.43 -3.48
N ILE A 133 32.02 19.78 -2.89
CA ILE A 133 30.69 19.64 -3.49
C ILE A 133 29.71 20.58 -2.78
N VAL A 134 29.02 21.40 -3.57
CA VAL A 134 27.87 22.21 -3.13
C VAL A 134 26.62 21.62 -3.77
N TRP A 135 25.65 21.22 -2.95
CA TRP A 135 24.37 20.70 -3.42
C TRP A 135 23.33 21.81 -3.47
N LEU A 136 22.68 21.95 -4.63
CA LEU A 136 21.53 22.82 -4.84
C LEU A 136 20.32 21.95 -5.12
N ASP A 137 19.32 22.00 -4.25
CA ASP A 137 18.05 21.29 -4.45
C ASP A 137 16.88 22.19 -4.07
N GLU A 138 15.75 22.05 -4.75
CA GLU A 138 14.55 22.84 -4.45
C GLU A 138 13.63 22.07 -3.49
N SER A 139 13.48 22.59 -2.27
CA SER A 139 12.60 22.04 -1.25
C SER A 139 11.30 22.82 -1.17
N GLY A 140 10.17 22.15 -1.39
CA GLY A 140 8.85 22.72 -1.15
C GLY A 140 8.44 22.63 0.32
N VAL A 141 7.81 23.68 0.85
CA VAL A 141 7.17 23.65 2.17
C VAL A 141 5.66 23.65 1.99
N ASP A 142 5.06 22.50 2.31
CA ASP A 142 3.62 22.31 2.36
C ASP A 142 3.14 22.38 3.82
N THR A 143 2.15 23.23 4.07
CA THR A 143 1.55 23.40 5.41
C THR A 143 0.27 22.60 5.58
N GLY A 144 -0.14 21.82 4.57
CA GLY A 144 -1.54 21.44 4.38
C GLY A 144 -1.90 19.96 4.38
N ASP A 145 -0.99 19.03 4.11
CA ASP A 145 -1.40 17.67 3.78
C ASP A 145 -0.88 16.62 4.76
N HIS A 146 -1.81 15.89 5.38
CA HIS A 146 -1.52 14.67 6.12
C HIS A 146 -1.17 13.57 5.10
N MET A 147 0.12 13.37 4.86
CA MET A 147 0.56 12.18 4.12
C MET A 147 0.15 10.93 4.88
N GLN A 148 -0.51 10.01 4.19
CA GLN A 148 -0.83 8.72 4.77
C GLN A 148 0.46 7.96 5.09
N VAL A 149 0.66 7.67 6.38
CA VAL A 149 1.89 7.04 6.90
C VAL A 149 1.86 5.52 6.74
N ASN A 150 0.67 4.97 6.50
CA ASN A 150 0.31 3.59 6.67
C ASN A 150 -0.48 3.09 5.45
N GLY A 151 -0.12 1.92 4.92
CA GLY A 151 -0.73 1.36 3.71
C GLY A 151 -0.92 -0.14 3.82
N TRP A 152 -1.68 -0.69 2.89
CA TRP A 152 -2.05 -2.09 2.87
C TRP A 152 -1.04 -2.90 2.08
N ALA A 153 -0.53 -3.97 2.70
CA ALA A 153 0.35 -4.91 2.05
C ALA A 153 0.07 -6.35 2.50
N PRO A 154 0.28 -7.34 1.63
CA PRO A 154 0.19 -8.74 2.01
C PRO A 154 1.07 -9.07 3.22
N LEU A 155 0.65 -10.04 4.02
CA LEU A 155 1.43 -10.55 5.13
C LEU A 155 2.82 -10.98 4.63
N GLY A 156 3.87 -10.67 5.40
CA GLY A 156 5.26 -10.90 4.99
C GLY A 156 5.88 -9.90 4.00
N HIS A 157 5.09 -9.04 3.33
CA HIS A 157 5.61 -8.08 2.34
C HIS A 157 5.74 -6.65 2.88
N ALA A 158 6.77 -5.91 2.49
CA ALA A 158 6.88 -4.50 2.85
C ALA A 158 5.91 -3.64 2.02
N CYS A 159 5.23 -2.68 2.64
CA CYS A 159 4.41 -1.71 1.93
C CYS A 159 5.32 -0.65 1.28
N ARG A 160 5.60 -0.80 -0.02
CA ARG A 160 6.40 0.16 -0.79
C ARG A 160 5.49 0.96 -1.70
N ARG A 161 5.64 2.28 -1.68
CA ARG A 161 4.91 3.18 -2.56
C ARG A 161 5.92 3.98 -3.36
N ARG A 162 5.82 3.92 -4.70
CA ARG A 162 6.49 4.91 -5.55
C ARG A 162 5.60 6.13 -5.58
N ALA A 163 6.06 7.21 -4.99
CA ALA A 163 5.35 8.47 -4.96
C ALA A 163 6.15 9.52 -5.70
N ILE A 164 5.44 10.37 -6.44
CA ILE A 164 5.99 11.67 -6.80
C ILE A 164 5.75 12.55 -5.58
N PHE A 165 6.82 13.09 -5.00
CA PHE A 165 6.73 13.90 -3.77
C PHE A 165 6.21 15.33 -4.01
N THR A 166 5.88 15.68 -5.25
CA THR A 166 5.29 16.98 -5.57
C THR A 166 3.79 16.97 -5.28
N LEU A 167 3.43 17.60 -4.17
CA LEU A 167 2.05 17.93 -3.85
C LEU A 167 1.65 19.25 -4.51
N ARG A 168 0.43 19.25 -5.02
CA ARG A 168 -0.29 20.46 -5.39
C ARG A 168 -0.33 21.39 -4.18
N ARG A 169 -0.25 22.70 -4.44
CA ARG A 169 -0.37 23.79 -3.45
C ARG A 169 0.85 24.03 -2.55
N GLN A 170 2.08 23.86 -3.09
CA GLN A 170 3.27 24.52 -2.52
C GLN A 170 2.97 25.99 -2.25
N ARG A 171 3.19 26.42 -1.01
CA ARG A 171 3.06 27.83 -0.60
C ARG A 171 4.41 28.53 -0.61
N TYR A 172 5.48 27.79 -0.32
CA TYR A 172 6.84 28.29 -0.36
C TYR A 172 7.76 27.26 -1.01
N SER A 173 8.70 27.73 -1.82
CA SER A 173 9.87 26.94 -2.24
C SER A 173 11.13 27.54 -1.63
N ILE A 174 12.05 26.68 -1.24
CA ILE A 174 13.33 27.02 -0.64
C ILE A 174 14.41 26.38 -1.51
N LEU A 175 15.37 27.19 -1.94
CA LEU A 175 16.55 26.73 -2.67
C LEU A 175 17.79 26.96 -1.80
N PRO A 176 18.16 25.99 -0.94
CA PRO A 176 19.42 26.03 -0.21
C PRO A 176 20.61 25.63 -1.08
N ALA A 177 21.75 26.26 -0.81
CA ALA A 177 23.07 25.75 -1.16
C ALA A 177 23.64 25.04 0.07
N LEU A 178 23.80 23.72 -0.03
CA LEU A 178 24.26 22.85 1.06
C LEU A 178 25.70 22.43 0.82
N THR A 179 26.47 22.34 1.90
CA THR A 179 27.84 21.82 1.96
C THR A 179 27.91 20.77 3.07
N CYS A 180 29.06 20.10 3.22
CA CYS A 180 29.27 19.12 4.30
C CYS A 180 29.16 19.73 5.71
N ASP A 181 29.43 21.03 5.83
CA ASP A 181 29.41 21.75 7.10
C ASP A 181 28.06 22.42 7.40
N GLY A 182 27.12 22.37 6.43
CA GLY A 182 25.76 22.89 6.59
C GLY A 182 25.29 23.79 5.45
N ILE A 183 24.38 24.70 5.76
CA ILE A 183 23.73 25.59 4.78
C ILE A 183 24.64 26.80 4.51
N MET A 184 25.12 26.92 3.27
CA MET A 184 25.95 28.04 2.82
C MET A 184 25.10 29.25 2.42
N ALA A 185 23.98 29.03 1.73
CA ALA A 185 23.05 30.07 1.32
C ALA A 185 21.63 29.51 1.21
N LYS A 186 20.60 30.36 1.26
CA LYS A 186 19.22 29.97 0.99
C LYS A 186 18.44 31.08 0.30
N ARG A 187 17.60 30.71 -0.67
CA ARG A 187 16.59 31.60 -1.26
C ARG A 187 15.20 31.03 -0.94
N VAL A 188 14.32 31.85 -0.39
CA VAL A 188 12.91 31.48 -0.13
C VAL A 188 12.03 32.27 -1.07
N GLN A 189 11.11 31.59 -1.76
CA GLN A 189 10.14 32.19 -2.65
C GLN A 189 8.74 31.72 -2.25
N ARG A 190 7.75 32.62 -2.30
CA ARG A 190 6.35 32.22 -2.16
C ARG A 190 5.90 31.70 -3.52
N ALA A 191 5.35 30.49 -3.57
CA ALA A 191 4.72 30.00 -4.78
C ALA A 191 3.46 30.85 -5.03
N GLU A 192 3.53 31.75 -6.01
CA GLU A 192 2.38 32.52 -6.46
C GLU A 192 1.33 31.54 -6.97
N GLN A 193 0.09 31.70 -6.50
CA GLN A 193 -1.05 30.94 -7.01
C GLN A 193 -1.30 31.35 -8.46
N GLY A 194 -0.63 30.70 -9.39
CA GLY A 194 -0.91 30.87 -10.81
C GLY A 194 -2.33 30.41 -11.11
N LEU A 195 -3.24 31.37 -11.34
CA LEU A 195 -4.19 31.24 -12.45
C LEU A 195 -3.39 30.69 -13.63
N ARG A 196 -3.86 29.60 -14.24
CA ARG A 196 -3.32 29.16 -15.53
C ARG A 196 -3.46 30.34 -16.50
N PRO A 197 -2.39 30.87 -17.10
CA PRO A 197 -2.55 31.69 -18.28
C PRO A 197 -2.97 30.73 -19.39
N THR A 198 -4.26 30.70 -19.70
CA THR A 198 -4.74 30.26 -21.02
C THR A 198 -4.18 31.24 -22.03
N GLY A 199 -3.02 30.92 -22.59
CA GLY A 199 -2.36 31.79 -23.56
C GLY A 199 -0.89 31.44 -23.73
N CYS A 200 -0.62 30.52 -24.64
CA CYS A 200 0.69 30.42 -25.25
C CYS A 200 0.97 31.76 -25.95
N ARG A 201 2.06 32.45 -25.59
CA ARG A 201 2.86 33.30 -26.50
C ARG A 201 4.20 33.69 -25.85
N CYS A 202 5.24 33.00 -26.32
CA CYS A 202 6.50 33.59 -26.73
C CYS A 202 6.53 35.13 -26.72
N CYS A 203 7.21 35.73 -25.74
CA CYS A 203 7.81 37.08 -25.81
C CYS A 203 8.87 37.20 -24.70
N PHE A 204 10.09 36.73 -24.98
CA PHE A 204 11.33 37.33 -24.48
C PHE A 204 12.39 37.14 -25.56
N ALA A 205 12.36 38.04 -26.53
CA ALA A 205 13.48 38.46 -27.39
C ALA A 205 13.62 39.96 -27.03
N ASP A 206 14.77 40.54 -26.70
CA ASP A 206 16.19 40.28 -26.94
C ASP A 206 16.98 40.63 -25.64
N SER A 207 18.25 40.35 -25.41
CA SER A 207 19.41 40.07 -26.27
C SER A 207 20.46 39.31 -25.44
N GLU A 208 21.08 38.30 -26.05
CA GLU A 208 22.26 37.56 -25.58
C GLU A 208 22.13 36.72 -24.29
N MET A 209 21.50 35.54 -24.39
CA MET A 209 22.05 34.33 -23.76
C MET A 209 21.31 33.09 -24.29
N ASN A 210 22.02 32.27 -25.06
CA ASN A 210 21.52 30.99 -25.53
C ASN A 210 21.18 30.09 -24.34
N CYS A 211 19.95 29.58 -24.33
CA CYS A 211 19.52 28.50 -23.46
C CYS A 211 20.30 27.22 -23.78
N ILE A 212 21.36 26.95 -23.03
CA ILE A 212 22.06 25.66 -23.05
C ILE A 212 21.68 24.92 -21.77
N ARG A 213 20.85 23.88 -21.93
CA ARG A 213 20.72 22.79 -20.95
C ARG A 213 22.11 22.23 -20.67
N GLY A 214 22.66 22.52 -19.48
CA GLY A 214 23.95 21.95 -19.08
C GLY A 214 24.39 22.43 -17.70
N LYS A 215 24.47 21.48 -16.76
CA LYS A 215 25.20 21.49 -15.47
C LYS A 215 25.93 22.80 -15.12
N TYR A 216 25.46 23.50 -14.08
CA TYR A 216 26.29 24.49 -13.39
C TYR A 216 27.28 23.75 -12.48
N LEU A 217 28.54 23.68 -12.91
CA LEU A 217 29.71 23.46 -12.06
C LEU A 217 30.36 24.84 -11.86
N LEU A 218 30.21 25.43 -10.68
CA LEU A 218 31.01 26.58 -10.30
C LEU A 218 32.42 26.07 -9.98
N LYS A 219 33.35 26.17 -10.94
CA LYS A 219 34.78 26.09 -10.63
C LYS A 219 35.14 27.33 -9.85
N GLY A 220 35.33 27.17 -8.54
CA GLY A 220 35.88 28.20 -7.68
C GLY A 220 37.33 28.48 -8.05
N THR A 221 37.55 29.58 -8.75
CA THR A 221 38.79 30.34 -8.69
C THR A 221 38.41 31.81 -8.76
N ASP A 222 39.06 32.61 -7.91
CA ASP A 222 39.05 34.08 -7.88
C ASP A 222 38.00 34.76 -6.99
N ILE A 223 38.08 34.50 -5.68
CA ILE A 223 37.73 35.50 -4.66
C ILE A 223 38.82 35.51 -3.58
N TYR A 224 40.01 36.00 -3.92
CA TYR A 224 40.96 36.61 -2.96
C TYR A 224 41.89 37.54 -3.74
N LYS A 225 41.50 38.82 -3.88
CA LYS A 225 42.36 40.01 -3.85
C LYS A 225 41.52 41.19 -3.39
#